data_AF-A0AAJ2MSH7-F1
#
_entry.id   AF-A0AAJ2MSH7-F1
#
_cell.length_a   1.000
_cell.length_b   1.000
_cell.length_c   1.000
_cell.angle_alpha   90.00
_cell.angle_beta   90.00
_cell.angle_gamma   90.00
#
_symmetry.space_group_name_H-M   'P 1'
#
loop_
_entity.id
_entity.type
_entity.pdbx_description
1 polymer ?
#
loop_
_entity_poly.entity_id
_entity_poly.type
_entity_poly.pdbx_seq_one_letter_code
_entity_poly.pdbx_strand_id
1 'polypeptide(L)'
;MIKSNPLHAPAFEPKSPQFAWKTRFKDKCVYTGCGVGLPGRIESDKSAEIRATKQALAAQLAHVRLSQYHEVFVRNTTAALITVHHFLSEAAERDAVFFLCADAEVAGQIIETLNICNE
;
A
#
# COMPACT_ATOMS: atom_id res chain seq x y z
N MET A 1 -7.21 -5.36 15.80
CA MET A 1 -5.79 -4.94 15.75
C MET A 1 -5.28 -5.16 14.34
N ILE A 2 -4.73 -4.13 13.70
CA ILE A 2 -4.05 -4.24 12.40
C ILE A 2 -2.59 -4.58 12.71
N LYS A 3 -2.02 -5.57 12.02
CA LYS A 3 -0.58 -5.87 12.11
C LYS A 3 -0.03 -6.01 10.69
N SER A 4 0.83 -5.09 10.29
CA SER A 4 1.44 -5.11 8.97
C SER A 4 2.92 -5.44 9.07
N ASN A 5 3.37 -6.44 8.32
CA ASN A 5 4.78 -6.79 8.22
C ASN A 5 5.30 -6.36 6.83
N PRO A 6 6.49 -5.74 6.74
CA PRO A 6 7.08 -5.42 5.45
C PRO A 6 7.26 -6.68 4.60
N LEU A 7 6.89 -6.58 3.33
CA LEU A 7 7.18 -7.63 2.36
C LEU A 7 8.60 -7.41 1.85
N HIS A 8 9.50 -8.37 2.08
CA HIS A 8 10.85 -8.36 1.54
C HIS A 8 10.79 -8.46 0.00
N ALA A 9 10.73 -7.33 -0.70
CA ALA A 9 10.81 -7.32 -2.16
C ALA A 9 12.25 -7.56 -2.61
N PRO A 10 12.48 -8.16 -3.80
CA PRO A 10 13.81 -8.18 -4.39
C PRO A 10 14.32 -6.74 -4.50
N ALA A 11 15.65 -6.56 -4.44
CA ALA A 11 16.29 -5.26 -4.43
C ALA A 11 15.89 -4.42 -5.66
N PHE A 12 14.83 -3.62 -5.52
CA PHE A 12 14.46 -2.62 -6.51
C PHE A 12 14.92 -1.28 -5.97
N GLU A 13 16.14 -0.94 -6.41
CA GLU A 13 16.96 0.25 -6.17
C GLU A 13 17.05 0.82 -4.73
N PRO A 14 18.27 1.09 -4.23
CA PRO A 14 18.55 1.50 -2.85
C PRO A 14 17.98 2.87 -2.42
N LYS A 15 17.18 3.52 -3.26
CA LYS A 15 16.52 4.81 -2.98
C LYS A 15 15.01 4.81 -3.17
N SER A 16 14.41 3.68 -3.58
CA SER A 16 12.97 3.60 -3.74
C SER A 16 12.35 3.19 -2.41
N PRO A 17 11.56 4.04 -1.74
CA PRO A 17 10.88 3.64 -0.53
C PRO A 17 9.86 2.54 -0.87
N GLN A 18 10.16 1.33 -0.43
CA GLN A 18 9.30 0.16 -0.66
C GLN A 18 8.16 0.17 0.35
N PHE A 19 6.98 0.52 -0.13
CA PHE A 19 5.77 0.62 0.67
C PHE A 19 4.83 -0.54 0.33
N ALA A 20 5.26 -1.78 0.54
CA ALA A 20 4.42 -2.96 0.37
C ALA A 20 4.49 -3.82 1.62
N TRP A 21 3.33 -4.20 2.15
CA TRP A 21 3.20 -4.91 3.41
C TRP A 21 2.21 -6.05 3.31
N LYS A 22 2.43 -7.07 4.13
CA LYS A 22 1.43 -8.09 4.43
C LYS A 22 0.69 -7.67 5.68
N THR A 23 -0.53 -7.22 5.52
CA THR A 23 -1.39 -6.73 6.59
C THR A 23 -2.33 -7.83 7.06
N ARG A 24 -2.27 -8.15 8.35
CA ARG A 24 -3.25 -9.03 9.01
C ARG A 24 -4.35 -8.18 9.67
N PHE A 25 -5.59 -8.42 9.27
CA PHE A 25 -6.77 -7.75 9.81
C PHE A 25 -7.92 -8.74 10.00
N LYS A 26 -8.50 -8.79 11.21
CA LYS A 26 -9.62 -9.69 11.57
C LYS A 26 -9.41 -11.13 11.07
N ASP A 27 -8.25 -11.72 11.36
CA ASP A 27 -7.80 -13.05 10.91
C ASP A 27 -7.60 -13.26 9.41
N LYS A 28 -7.78 -12.24 8.57
CA LYS A 28 -7.46 -12.28 7.14
C LYS A 28 -6.08 -11.72 6.89
N CYS A 29 -5.42 -12.23 5.85
CA CYS A 29 -4.20 -11.64 5.29
C CYS A 29 -4.55 -10.87 4.01
N VAL A 30 -4.26 -9.58 4.01
CA VAL A 30 -4.44 -8.65 2.90
C VAL A 30 -3.07 -8.08 2.55
N TYR A 31 -2.77 -7.94 1.27
CA TYR A 31 -1.54 -7.32 0.80
C TYR A 31 -1.81 -5.83 0.63
N THR A 32 -1.06 -4.98 1.31
CA THR A 32 -1.23 -3.53 1.19
C THR A 32 -0.01 -2.91 0.56
N GLY A 33 -0.19 -1.79 -0.12
CA GLY A 33 0.92 -0.92 -0.45
C GLY A 33 0.50 0.52 -0.54
N CYS A 34 1.46 1.45 -0.47
CA CYS A 34 1.15 2.88 -0.65
C CYS A 34 2.13 3.57 -1.58
N GLY A 35 1.68 4.58 -2.32
CA GLY A 35 2.56 5.44 -3.12
C GLY A 35 2.09 6.88 -3.06
N VAL A 36 3.01 7.83 -3.17
CA VAL A 36 2.68 9.26 -3.19
C VAL A 36 2.60 9.76 -4.62
N GLY A 37 1.45 10.29 -5.02
CA GLY A 37 1.30 11.06 -6.26
C GLY A 37 -0.15 11.34 -6.65
N LEU A 38 -0.33 12.40 -7.43
CA LEU A 38 -1.64 12.93 -7.84
C LEU A 38 -2.08 12.36 -9.20
N PRO A 39 -3.27 11.74 -9.31
CA PRO A 39 -3.83 11.38 -10.61
C PRO A 39 -4.11 12.66 -11.43
N GLY A 40 -3.43 12.80 -12.57
CA GLY A 40 -3.63 13.92 -13.52
C GLY A 40 -2.62 15.08 -13.47
N ARG A 41 -1.71 15.10 -12.49
CA ARG A 41 -0.53 15.99 -12.44
C ARG A 41 0.72 15.19 -12.09
N ILE A 42 0.89 14.07 -12.78
CA ILE A 42 2.05 13.21 -12.57
C ILE A 42 3.21 13.87 -13.31
N GLU A 43 3.97 14.73 -12.61
CA GLU A 43 5.35 15.01 -12.98
C GLU A 43 6.07 13.67 -13.11
N SER A 44 6.82 13.46 -14.21
CA SER A 44 7.36 12.17 -14.63
C SER A 44 8.08 11.38 -13.53
N ASP A 45 8.68 12.05 -12.54
CA ASP A 45 9.36 11.42 -11.40
C ASP A 45 8.41 10.74 -10.38
N LYS A 46 7.25 11.33 -10.06
CA LYS A 46 6.27 10.69 -9.15
C LYS A 46 5.61 9.47 -9.79
N SER A 47 5.62 9.38 -11.13
CA SER A 47 5.21 8.16 -11.84
C SER A 47 6.14 6.99 -11.58
N ALA A 48 7.44 7.24 -11.37
CA ALA A 48 8.44 6.19 -11.23
C ALA A 48 8.29 5.48 -9.88
N GLU A 49 8.12 6.23 -8.79
CA GLU A 49 7.90 5.66 -7.46
C GLU A 49 6.61 4.85 -7.39
N ILE A 50 5.47 5.41 -7.84
CA ILE A 50 4.19 4.68 -7.86
C ILE A 50 4.31 3.40 -8.70
N ARG A 51 4.96 3.48 -9.86
CA ARG A 51 5.17 2.32 -10.74
C ARG A 51 6.07 1.29 -10.07
N ALA A 52 7.14 1.72 -9.41
CA ALA A 52 8.05 0.85 -8.67
C ALA A 52 7.33 0.16 -7.51
N THR A 53 6.51 0.87 -6.73
CA THR A 53 5.72 0.24 -5.66
C THR A 53 4.68 -0.72 -6.22
N LYS A 54 3.98 -0.36 -7.30
CA LYS A 54 3.04 -1.27 -7.98
C LYS A 54 3.75 -2.51 -8.52
N GLN A 55 4.94 -2.36 -9.11
CA GLN A 55 5.75 -3.47 -9.60
C GLN A 55 6.28 -4.33 -8.46
N ALA A 56 6.72 -3.75 -7.35
CA ALA A 56 7.14 -4.48 -6.17
C ALA A 56 5.97 -5.28 -5.59
N LEU A 57 4.79 -4.66 -5.49
CA LEU A 57 3.56 -5.33 -5.06
C LEU A 57 3.19 -6.45 -6.04
N ALA A 58 3.20 -6.21 -7.34
CA ALA A 58 2.94 -7.23 -8.35
C ALA A 58 3.96 -8.38 -8.33
N ALA A 59 5.24 -8.09 -8.09
CA ALA A 59 6.31 -9.10 -7.99
C ALA A 59 6.14 -9.98 -6.74
N GLN A 60 5.76 -9.38 -5.61
CA GLN A 60 5.39 -10.12 -4.40
C GLN A 60 4.17 -11.01 -4.62
N LEU A 61 3.22 -10.48 -5.37
CA LEU A 61 1.98 -11.16 -5.70
C LEU A 61 2.14 -12.14 -6.87
N ALA A 62 3.28 -12.17 -7.56
CA ALA A 62 3.51 -13.09 -8.68
C ALA A 62 3.40 -14.57 -8.25
N HIS A 63 3.72 -14.86 -6.98
CA HIS A 63 3.63 -16.19 -6.38
C HIS A 63 2.32 -16.40 -5.60
N VAL A 64 1.48 -15.36 -5.47
CA VAL A 64 0.23 -15.38 -4.72
C VAL A 64 -0.92 -15.28 -5.72
N ARG A 65 -1.80 -16.27 -5.77
CA ARG A 65 -3.08 -16.09 -6.48
C ARG A 65 -3.91 -15.07 -5.72
N LEU A 66 -3.85 -13.82 -6.17
CA LEU A 66 -4.73 -12.76 -5.74
C LEU A 66 -6.17 -13.09 -6.09
N SER A 67 -7.09 -12.76 -5.19
CA SER A 67 -8.52 -12.77 -5.52
C SER A 67 -8.87 -11.48 -6.26
N GLN A 68 -8.59 -10.33 -5.65
CA GLN A 68 -8.81 -9.01 -6.26
C GLN A 68 -7.67 -8.02 -5.94
N TYR A 69 -7.54 -7.00 -6.81
CA TYR A 69 -6.62 -5.87 -6.66
C TYR A 69 -7.42 -4.57 -6.64
N HIS A 70 -7.33 -3.82 -5.55
CA HIS A 70 -8.04 -2.56 -5.31
C HIS A 70 -7.06 -1.39 -5.32
N GLU A 71 -7.32 -0.39 -6.16
CA GLU A 71 -6.58 0.88 -6.12
C GLU A 71 -7.45 1.96 -5.49
N VAL A 72 -6.91 2.64 -4.48
CA VAL A 72 -7.67 3.57 -3.66
C VAL A 72 -6.94 4.89 -3.56
N PHE A 73 -7.55 5.97 -4.07
CA PHE A 73 -6.97 7.29 -3.95
C PHE A 73 -7.37 7.96 -2.64
N VAL A 74 -6.38 8.41 -1.87
CA VAL A 74 -6.57 9.07 -0.58
C VAL A 74 -6.06 10.50 -0.70
N ARG A 75 -7.00 11.45 -0.61
CA ARG A 75 -6.71 12.87 -0.84
C ARG A 75 -6.27 13.63 0.42
N ASN A 76 -6.61 13.14 1.60
CA ASN A 76 -6.29 13.80 2.88
C ASN A 76 -6.13 12.79 4.02
N THR A 77 -5.46 13.21 5.09
CA THR A 77 -5.13 12.39 6.26
C THR A 77 -6.36 11.95 7.05
N THR A 78 -7.39 12.80 7.14
CA THR A 78 -8.65 12.47 7.81
C THR A 78 -9.36 11.29 7.16
N ALA A 79 -9.35 11.23 5.83
CA ALA A 79 -9.92 10.11 5.08
C ALA A 79 -9.03 8.87 5.13
N ALA A 80 -7.72 9.00 5.37
CA ALA A 80 -6.78 7.88 5.34
C ALA A 80 -7.17 6.76 6.32
N LEU A 81 -7.42 7.09 7.59
CA LEU A 81 -7.77 6.12 8.62
C LEU A 81 -9.06 5.35 8.24
N ILE A 82 -10.11 6.09 7.90
CA ILE A 82 -11.41 5.53 7.54
C ILE A 82 -11.27 4.64 6.30
N THR A 83 -10.52 5.12 5.30
CA THR A 83 -10.32 4.41 4.03
C THR A 83 -9.56 3.11 4.24
N VAL A 84 -8.46 3.13 5.01
CA VAL A 84 -7.69 1.92 5.33
C VAL A 84 -8.57 0.89 6.04
N HIS A 85 -9.32 1.31 7.06
CA HIS A 85 -10.21 0.40 7.79
C HIS A 85 -11.36 -0.14 6.93
N HIS A 86 -11.95 0.71 6.08
CA HIS A 86 -13.04 0.32 5.18
C HIS A 86 -12.56 -0.74 4.19
N PHE A 87 -11.50 -0.44 3.42
CA PHE A 87 -10.98 -1.37 2.41
C PHE A 87 -10.38 -2.63 3.01
N LEU A 88 -9.72 -2.57 4.19
CA LEU A 88 -9.27 -3.79 4.88
C LEU A 88 -10.45 -4.65 5.38
N SER A 89 -11.59 -4.04 5.69
CA SER A 89 -12.77 -4.77 6.13
C SER A 89 -13.54 -5.38 4.96
N GLU A 90 -13.57 -4.71 3.81
CA GLU A 90 -14.17 -5.21 2.57
C GLU A 90 -13.30 -6.26 1.89
N ALA A 91 -11.98 -6.10 1.94
CA ALA A 91 -11.02 -7.03 1.37
C ALA A 91 -11.23 -8.46 1.89
N ALA A 92 -11.22 -9.39 0.94
CA ALA A 92 -11.17 -10.81 1.20
C ALA A 92 -9.74 -11.25 1.54
N GLU A 93 -9.61 -12.51 1.95
CA GLU A 93 -8.29 -13.11 2.14
C GLU A 93 -7.54 -13.14 0.80
N ARG A 94 -6.26 -12.76 0.82
CA ARG A 94 -5.37 -12.64 -0.37
C ARG A 94 -5.78 -11.56 -1.37
N ASP A 95 -6.59 -10.59 -0.96
CA ASP A 95 -6.75 -9.37 -1.75
C ASP A 95 -5.53 -8.47 -1.60
N ALA A 96 -5.34 -7.62 -2.61
CA ALA A 96 -4.35 -6.57 -2.59
C ALA A 96 -5.02 -5.19 -2.64
N VAL A 97 -4.58 -4.28 -1.78
CA VAL A 97 -5.07 -2.91 -1.70
C VAL A 97 -3.89 -1.95 -1.83
N PHE A 98 -3.92 -1.13 -2.87
CA PHE A 98 -2.90 -0.11 -3.14
C PHE A 98 -3.47 1.28 -2.87
N PHE A 99 -2.90 1.96 -1.88
CA PHE A 99 -3.29 3.31 -1.50
C PHE A 99 -2.44 4.35 -2.25
N LEU A 100 -3.08 5.13 -3.11
CA LEU A 100 -2.47 6.25 -3.80
C LEU A 100 -2.71 7.53 -2.99
N CYS A 101 -1.68 8.02 -2.33
CA CYS A 101 -1.73 9.18 -1.46
C CYS A 101 -1.50 10.47 -2.25
N ALA A 102 -2.27 11.52 -1.97
CA ALA A 102 -2.06 12.82 -2.61
C ALA A 102 -0.69 13.44 -2.28
N ASP A 103 -0.19 13.22 -1.06
CA ASP A 103 1.05 13.77 -0.53
C ASP A 103 1.68 12.83 0.51
N ALA A 104 2.87 13.21 0.99
CA ALA A 104 3.65 12.42 1.94
C ALA A 104 3.03 12.37 3.34
N GLU A 105 2.26 13.38 3.76
CA GLU A 105 1.58 13.36 5.06
C GLU A 105 0.47 12.30 5.05
N VAL A 106 -0.27 12.21 3.96
CA VAL A 106 -1.28 11.15 3.77
C VAL A 106 -0.63 9.77 3.77
N ALA A 107 0.51 9.59 3.11
CA ALA A 107 1.23 8.33 3.16
C ALA A 107 1.72 7.98 4.58
N GLY A 108 2.26 8.95 5.31
CA GLY A 108 2.63 8.78 6.72
C GLY A 108 1.45 8.30 7.57
N GLN A 109 0.27 8.91 7.38
CA GLN A 109 -0.93 8.52 8.12
C GLN A 109 -1.39 7.09 7.79
N ILE A 110 -1.28 6.65 6.53
CA ILE A 110 -1.61 5.27 6.13
C ILE A 110 -0.62 4.29 6.76
N ILE A 111 0.67 4.60 6.71
CA ILE A 111 1.73 3.78 7.31
C ILE A 111 1.50 3.62 8.82
N GLU A 112 1.20 4.71 9.51
CA GLU A 112 0.87 4.71 10.94
C GLU A 112 -0.40 3.88 11.23
N THR A 113 -1.45 4.06 10.43
CA THR A 113 -2.71 3.30 10.57
C THR A 113 -2.51 1.80 10.35
N LEU A 114 -1.64 1.44 9.40
CA LEU A 114 -1.28 0.06 9.11
C LEU A 114 -0.46 -0.59 10.25
N ASN A 115 -0.07 0.18 11.26
CA ASN A 115 0.66 -0.26 12.43
C ASN A 115 1.86 -1.14 12.04
N ILE A 116 2.67 -0.61 11.13
CA ILE A 116 3.83 -1.30 10.58
C ILE A 116 4.89 -1.37 11.69
N CYS A 117 5.20 -2.59 12.12
CA CYS A 117 6.30 -2.83 13.04
C CYS A 117 7.60 -2.67 12.26
N ASN A 118 8.32 -1.57 12.47
CA ASN A 118 9.73 -1.48 12.14
C ASN A 118 10.49 -2.25 13.25
N GLU A 119 10.62 -3.57 13.08
CA GLU A 119 11.60 -4.38 13.84
C GLU A 119 12.93 -4.42 13.06
#